data_AF-A0A2E1BJD7-F1
#
_entry.id   AF-A0A2E1BJD7-F1
#
_cell.length_a   1.000
_cell.length_b   1.000
_cell.length_c   1.000
_cell.angle_alpha   90.00
_cell.angle_beta   90.00
_cell.angle_gamma   90.00
#
_symmetry.space_group_name_H-M   'P 1'
#
loop_
_entity.id
_entity.type
_entity.pdbx_description
1 polymer ?
#
loop_
_entity_poly.entity_id
_entity_poly.type
_entity_poly.pdbx_seq_one_letter_code
_entity_poly.pdbx_strand_id
1 'polypeptide(L)'
;MNIVMNAIRQNRKKLLTFSAGSIFYTLFLLYVWTLFSETFGDILNLFPKQLQIIAGFGDDLSTAGFLNGEFMHLIGPIIVGAFGITLGSSLIASEEENKTIDQFLALSISRNKYYIEKFLSLICLMLILTTVIGITLQLGVFIYDINLDLTNILYASLGLLIYGITCGSISFLSGSIFAKNSTASLIGAGIAILGYVLDSVYKTVTSLSFVKYLSLHYYYNNNGVILNGLDYKHFLVLFSIIALSFIIGIYIFNKRDIKS
;
A
#
# COMPACT_ATOMS: atom_id res chain seq x y z
N MET A 1 -11.69 6.23 -26.62
CA MET A 1 -12.04 6.15 -25.18
C MET A 1 -10.75 6.08 -24.38
N ASN A 2 -10.57 6.93 -23.37
CA ASN A 2 -9.39 6.90 -22.49
C ASN A 2 -9.67 5.91 -21.35
N ILE A 3 -9.00 4.76 -21.33
CA ILE A 3 -9.30 3.66 -20.39
C ILE A 3 -8.97 4.10 -18.97
N VAL A 4 -7.88 4.86 -18.80
CA VAL A 4 -7.45 5.39 -17.50
C VAL A 4 -8.54 6.27 -16.88
N MET A 5 -9.04 7.23 -17.64
CA MET A 5 -10.09 8.13 -17.16
C MET A 5 -11.37 7.37 -16.80
N ASN A 6 -11.73 6.36 -17.60
CA ASN A 6 -12.89 5.52 -17.31
C ASN A 6 -12.69 4.70 -16.02
N ALA A 7 -11.53 4.07 -15.85
CA ALA A 7 -11.19 3.31 -14.65
C ALA A 7 -11.23 4.18 -13.38
N ILE A 8 -10.74 5.42 -13.46
CA ILE A 8 -10.83 6.40 -12.36
C ILE A 8 -12.29 6.70 -12.04
N ARG A 9 -13.13 6.98 -13.06
CA ARG A 9 -14.56 7.27 -12.86
C ARG A 9 -15.31 6.08 -12.24
N GLN A 10 -15.01 4.87 -12.67
CA GLN A 10 -15.61 3.65 -12.11
C GLN A 10 -15.21 3.42 -10.64
N ASN A 11 -13.95 3.70 -10.29
CA ASN A 11 -13.43 3.49 -8.95
C ASN A 11 -13.54 4.73 -8.03
N ARG A 12 -14.16 5.83 -8.49
CA ARG A 12 -14.28 7.09 -7.72
C ARG A 12 -14.90 6.90 -6.34
N LYS A 13 -15.90 6.02 -6.20
CA LYS A 13 -16.56 5.76 -4.91
C LYS A 13 -15.58 5.09 -3.94
N LYS A 14 -14.83 4.09 -4.41
CA LYS A 14 -13.79 3.44 -3.62
C LYS A 14 -12.72 4.45 -3.20
N LEU A 15 -12.24 5.27 -4.14
CA LEU A 15 -11.26 6.31 -3.85
C LEU A 15 -11.78 7.27 -2.77
N LEU A 16 -13.01 7.79 -2.92
CA LEU A 16 -13.62 8.69 -1.94
C LEU A 16 -13.77 8.04 -0.56
N THR A 17 -14.19 6.78 -0.48
CA THR A 17 -14.32 6.06 0.79
C THR A 17 -12.98 5.87 1.48
N PHE A 18 -11.95 5.42 0.74
CA PHE A 18 -10.60 5.24 1.29
C PHE A 18 -9.96 6.59 1.67
N SER A 19 -10.12 7.62 0.84
CA SER A 19 -9.68 8.99 1.16
C SER A 19 -10.37 9.53 2.41
N ALA A 20 -11.68 9.38 2.54
CA ALA A 20 -12.40 9.85 3.72
C ALA A 20 -11.93 9.14 5.00
N GLY A 21 -11.78 7.80 4.94
CA GLY A 21 -11.26 7.01 6.05
C GLY A 21 -9.83 7.38 6.42
N SER A 22 -8.96 7.58 5.42
CA SER A 22 -7.57 7.98 5.67
C SER A 22 -7.47 9.40 6.21
N ILE A 23 -8.29 10.33 5.72
CA ILE A 23 -8.33 11.72 6.22
C ILE A 23 -8.74 11.71 7.69
N PHE A 24 -9.86 11.05 7.99
CA PHE A 24 -10.38 10.94 9.35
C PHE A 24 -9.34 10.32 10.28
N TYR A 25 -8.79 9.15 9.93
CA TYR A 25 -7.84 8.45 10.80
C TYR A 25 -6.56 9.26 11.00
N THR A 26 -6.02 9.89 9.96
CA THR A 26 -4.78 10.68 10.06
C THR A 26 -4.98 11.90 10.97
N LEU A 27 -6.07 12.65 10.81
CA LEU A 27 -6.36 13.79 11.67
C LEU A 27 -6.65 13.36 13.10
N PHE A 28 -7.42 12.28 13.28
CA PHE A 28 -7.68 11.69 14.58
C PHE A 28 -6.37 11.30 15.27
N LEU A 29 -5.46 10.62 14.57
CA LEU A 29 -4.18 10.18 15.13
C LEU A 29 -3.30 11.37 15.56
N LEU A 30 -3.23 12.43 14.74
CA LEU A 30 -2.48 13.64 15.06
C LEU A 30 -3.11 14.43 16.21
N TYR A 31 -4.44 14.48 16.30
CA TYR A 31 -5.12 15.04 17.46
C TYR A 31 -4.82 14.23 18.72
N VAL A 32 -4.86 12.90 18.62
CA VAL A 32 -4.54 12.00 19.73
C VAL A 32 -3.11 12.23 20.19
N TRP A 33 -2.14 12.39 19.27
CA TRP A 33 -0.76 12.76 19.60
C TRP A 33 -0.65 14.04 20.46
N THR A 34 -1.42 15.09 20.19
CA THR A 34 -1.34 16.33 21.00
C THR A 34 -1.82 16.16 22.44
N LEU A 35 -2.61 15.10 22.73
CA LEU A 35 -3.12 14.84 24.07
C LEU A 35 -2.10 14.17 24.99
N PHE A 36 -1.09 13.47 24.45
CA PHE A 36 -0.13 12.69 25.26
C PHE A 36 1.32 12.80 24.80
N SER A 37 1.66 13.70 23.87
CA SER A 37 3.04 13.86 23.38
C SER A 37 4.08 14.00 24.50
N GLU A 38 3.74 14.72 25.58
CA GLU A 38 4.61 14.91 26.75
C GLU A 38 4.80 13.63 27.58
N THR A 39 3.81 12.75 27.62
CA THR A 39 3.82 11.50 28.41
C THR A 39 4.05 10.27 27.55
N PHE A 40 4.28 10.42 26.24
CA PHE A 40 4.39 9.31 25.30
C PHE A 40 5.50 8.34 25.68
N GLY A 41 6.66 8.84 26.11
CA GLY A 41 7.76 7.99 26.58
C GLY A 41 7.37 7.14 27.80
N ASP A 42 6.67 7.72 28.76
CA ASP A 42 6.20 7.00 29.95
C ASP A 42 5.18 5.92 29.58
N ILE A 43 4.23 6.26 28.69
CA ILE A 43 3.25 5.31 28.17
C ILE A 43 3.94 4.15 27.43
N LEU A 44 4.91 4.46 26.57
CA LEU A 44 5.64 3.45 25.81
C LEU A 44 6.39 2.50 26.74
N ASN A 45 6.99 3.02 27.82
CA ASN A 45 7.69 2.25 28.84
C ASN A 45 6.79 1.32 29.67
N LEU A 46 5.46 1.48 29.63
CA LEU A 46 4.53 0.51 30.23
C LEU A 46 4.49 -0.82 29.46
N PHE A 47 4.88 -0.81 28.19
CA PHE A 47 4.91 -2.01 27.36
C PHE A 47 6.29 -2.69 27.39
N PRO A 48 6.36 -4.03 27.44
CA PRO A 48 7.60 -4.77 27.24
C PRO A 48 8.29 -4.37 25.94
N LYS A 49 9.63 -4.25 25.97
CA LYS A 49 10.44 -3.82 24.82
C LYS A 49 10.19 -4.65 23.55
N GLN A 50 9.88 -5.94 23.70
CA GLN A 50 9.53 -6.81 22.58
C GLN A 50 8.23 -6.38 21.88
N LEU A 51 7.21 -5.95 22.64
CA LEU A 51 5.97 -5.46 22.04
C LEU A 51 6.16 -4.13 21.33
N GLN A 52 7.00 -3.25 21.88
CA GLN A 52 7.36 -1.98 21.21
C GLN A 52 7.99 -2.25 19.85
N ILE A 53 8.97 -3.17 19.78
CA ILE A 53 9.65 -3.56 18.53
C ILE A 53 8.67 -4.16 17.50
N ILE A 54 7.76 -5.04 17.95
CA ILE A 54 6.74 -5.65 17.08
C ILE A 54 5.76 -4.59 16.57
N ALA A 55 5.38 -3.62 17.41
CA ALA A 55 4.52 -2.50 17.01
C ALA A 55 5.23 -1.46 16.14
N GLY A 56 6.55 -1.60 15.92
CA GLY A 56 7.33 -0.67 15.09
C GLY A 56 7.77 0.60 15.81
N PHE A 57 7.64 0.66 17.14
CA PHE A 57 8.21 1.73 17.95
C PHE A 57 9.73 1.51 18.13
N GLY A 58 10.47 2.61 17.96
CA GLY A 58 11.90 2.68 18.25
C GLY A 58 12.18 3.59 19.44
N ASP A 59 13.42 4.04 19.56
CA ASP A 59 13.85 4.94 20.64
C ASP A 59 13.48 6.42 20.36
N ASP A 60 13.00 6.74 19.16
CA ASP A 60 12.57 8.09 18.78
C ASP A 60 11.17 8.40 19.33
N LEU A 61 11.09 9.34 20.27
CA LEU A 61 9.87 9.79 20.92
C LEU A 61 9.26 11.05 20.27
N SER A 62 9.77 11.48 19.12
CA SER A 62 9.19 12.58 18.34
C SER A 62 7.87 12.18 17.67
N THR A 63 7.19 13.16 17.07
CA THR A 63 6.02 12.90 16.21
C THR A 63 6.33 11.90 15.10
N ALA A 64 7.52 11.98 14.49
CA ALA A 64 7.89 11.06 13.42
C ALA A 64 8.09 9.62 13.94
N GLY A 65 8.62 9.46 15.16
CA GLY A 65 8.75 8.16 15.82
C GLY A 65 7.40 7.55 16.18
N PHE A 66 6.48 8.36 16.72
CA PHE A 66 5.11 7.96 16.98
C PHE A 66 4.37 7.55 15.70
N LEU A 67 4.42 8.38 14.65
CA LEU A 67 3.84 8.08 13.35
C LEU A 67 4.49 6.85 12.71
N ASN A 68 5.77 6.57 12.97
CA ASN A 68 6.41 5.37 12.46
C ASN A 68 5.76 4.10 13.04
N GLY A 69 5.54 4.06 14.36
CA GLY A 69 4.91 2.92 15.03
C GLY A 69 3.43 2.80 14.69
N GLU A 70 2.62 3.80 15.00
CA GLU A 70 1.16 3.70 14.86
C GLU A 70 0.71 3.70 13.39
N PHE A 71 1.21 4.65 12.60
CA PHE A 71 0.72 4.85 11.24
C PHE A 71 1.51 4.03 10.23
N MET A 72 2.82 4.21 10.16
CA MET A 72 3.63 3.62 9.10
C MET A 72 3.81 2.12 9.26
N HIS A 73 3.81 1.58 10.48
CA HIS A 73 3.99 0.16 10.68
C HIS A 73 2.71 -0.65 10.43
N LEU A 74 1.55 -0.15 10.84
CA LEU A 74 0.31 -0.91 10.83
C LEU A 74 -0.77 -0.28 9.93
N ILE A 75 -1.29 0.88 10.30
CA ILE A 75 -2.55 1.37 9.72
C ILE A 75 -2.38 1.92 8.30
N GLY A 76 -1.32 2.68 8.04
CA GLY A 76 -0.98 3.17 6.71
C GLY A 76 -0.87 2.03 5.68
N PRO A 77 -0.04 1.00 5.92
CA PRO A 77 0.05 -0.19 5.08
C PRO A 77 -1.28 -0.92 4.89
N ILE A 78 -2.12 -1.01 5.92
CA ILE A 78 -3.46 -1.61 5.80
C ILE A 78 -4.33 -0.80 4.84
N ILE A 79 -4.39 0.52 4.99
CA ILE A 79 -5.21 1.40 4.14
C ILE A 79 -4.75 1.29 2.68
N VAL A 80 -3.46 1.53 2.41
CA VAL A 80 -2.95 1.58 1.04
C VAL A 80 -2.83 0.19 0.42
N GLY A 81 -2.53 -0.83 1.22
CA GLY A 81 -2.52 -2.23 0.82
C GLY A 81 -3.92 -2.70 0.44
N ALA A 82 -4.92 -2.49 1.30
CA ALA A 82 -6.31 -2.87 1.01
C ALA A 82 -6.86 -2.14 -0.22
N PHE A 83 -6.54 -0.85 -0.38
CA PHE A 83 -6.93 -0.09 -1.57
C PHE A 83 -6.25 -0.65 -2.84
N GLY A 84 -4.93 -0.83 -2.80
CA GLY A 84 -4.15 -1.40 -3.90
C GLY A 84 -4.64 -2.79 -4.31
N ILE A 85 -4.88 -3.66 -3.32
CA ILE A 85 -5.42 -5.02 -3.53
C ILE A 85 -6.81 -4.94 -4.18
N THR A 86 -7.70 -4.09 -3.67
CA THR A 86 -9.06 -3.92 -4.20
C THR A 86 -9.07 -3.44 -5.64
N LEU A 87 -8.16 -2.53 -5.99
CA LEU A 87 -8.00 -2.06 -7.37
C LEU A 87 -7.39 -3.15 -8.24
N GLY A 88 -6.25 -3.71 -7.83
CA GLY A 88 -5.53 -4.75 -8.56
C GLY A 88 -6.38 -5.96 -8.87
N SER A 89 -7.16 -6.44 -7.89
CA SER A 89 -8.01 -7.61 -8.06
C SER A 89 -9.21 -7.37 -9.00
N SER A 90 -9.70 -6.13 -9.12
CA SER A 90 -10.93 -5.84 -9.87
C SER A 90 -10.71 -5.25 -11.27
N LEU A 91 -9.59 -4.57 -11.52
CA LEU A 91 -9.38 -3.81 -12.77
C LEU A 91 -9.44 -4.66 -14.05
N ILE A 92 -9.00 -5.92 -14.00
CA ILE A 92 -9.09 -6.90 -15.10
C ILE A 92 -10.09 -8.00 -14.75
N ALA A 93 -9.89 -8.69 -13.62
CA ALA A 93 -10.63 -9.92 -13.35
C ALA A 93 -12.14 -9.70 -13.22
N SER A 94 -12.61 -8.54 -12.74
CA SER A 94 -14.05 -8.26 -12.69
C SER A 94 -14.69 -8.10 -14.07
N GLU A 95 -13.96 -7.61 -15.08
CA GLU A 95 -14.53 -7.46 -16.43
C GLU A 95 -14.57 -8.81 -17.17
N GLU A 96 -13.61 -9.70 -16.89
CA GLU A 96 -13.62 -11.09 -17.38
C GLU A 96 -14.72 -11.91 -16.68
N GLU A 97 -14.83 -11.80 -15.35
CA GLU A 97 -15.83 -12.51 -14.54
C GLU A 97 -17.27 -12.10 -14.89
N ASN A 98 -17.49 -10.82 -15.21
CA ASN A 98 -18.80 -10.30 -15.63
C ASN A 98 -19.06 -10.36 -17.14
N LYS A 99 -18.16 -10.97 -17.93
CA LYS A 99 -18.29 -11.11 -19.39
C LYS A 99 -18.44 -9.78 -20.14
N THR A 100 -17.86 -8.70 -19.61
CA THR A 100 -17.95 -7.36 -20.19
C THR A 100 -16.70 -6.99 -21.01
N ILE A 101 -15.67 -7.81 -20.99
CA ILE A 101 -14.41 -7.56 -21.71
C ILE A 101 -14.59 -7.50 -23.23
N ASP A 102 -15.57 -8.23 -23.78
CA ASP A 102 -15.93 -8.23 -25.20
C ASP A 102 -16.41 -6.88 -25.72
N GLN A 103 -17.05 -6.09 -24.86
CA GLN A 103 -17.50 -4.74 -25.22
C GLN A 103 -16.30 -3.83 -25.53
N PHE A 104 -15.14 -4.09 -24.92
CA PHE A 104 -13.90 -3.37 -25.18
C PHE A 104 -13.13 -3.93 -26.39
N LEU A 105 -13.16 -5.25 -26.60
CA LEU A 105 -12.58 -5.87 -27.78
C LEU A 105 -13.32 -5.47 -29.07
N ALA A 106 -14.62 -5.21 -28.98
CA ALA A 106 -15.41 -4.65 -30.08
C ALA A 106 -14.97 -3.24 -30.52
N LEU A 107 -14.22 -2.52 -29.67
CA LEU A 107 -13.66 -1.20 -29.97
C LEU A 107 -12.27 -1.26 -30.64
N SER A 108 -11.84 -2.43 -31.12
CA SER A 108 -10.54 -2.65 -31.79
C SER A 108 -9.33 -2.22 -30.94
N ILE A 109 -9.45 -2.29 -29.61
CA ILE A 109 -8.35 -1.97 -28.68
C ILE A 109 -7.45 -3.19 -28.55
N SER A 110 -6.13 -3.02 -28.71
CA SER A 110 -5.19 -4.12 -28.52
C SER A 110 -5.11 -4.55 -27.04
N ARG A 111 -4.95 -5.85 -26.80
CA ARG A 111 -4.84 -6.42 -25.44
C ARG A 111 -3.71 -5.76 -24.63
N ASN A 112 -2.57 -5.51 -25.27
CA ASN A 112 -1.44 -4.79 -24.66
C ASN A 112 -1.83 -3.40 -24.16
N LYS A 113 -2.46 -2.61 -25.04
CA LYS A 113 -2.87 -1.24 -24.69
C LYS A 113 -3.86 -1.24 -23.53
N TYR A 114 -4.83 -2.14 -23.58
CA TYR A 114 -5.82 -2.30 -22.52
C TYR A 114 -5.15 -2.66 -21.18
N TYR A 115 -4.25 -3.65 -21.16
CA TYR A 115 -3.53 -4.07 -19.96
C TYR A 115 -2.68 -2.94 -19.36
N ILE A 116 -1.89 -2.26 -20.21
CA ILE A 116 -1.04 -1.14 -19.81
C ILE A 116 -1.87 -0.01 -19.20
N GLU A 117 -2.94 0.41 -19.87
CA GLU A 117 -3.78 1.51 -19.36
C GLU A 117 -4.50 1.12 -18.06
N LYS A 118 -4.92 -0.13 -17.89
CA LYS A 118 -5.49 -0.62 -16.62
C LYS A 118 -4.45 -0.59 -15.49
N PHE A 119 -3.22 -1.02 -15.75
CA PHE A 119 -2.15 -0.94 -14.77
C PHE A 119 -1.77 0.51 -14.41
N LEU A 120 -1.69 1.39 -15.41
CA LEU A 120 -1.49 2.83 -15.17
C LEU A 120 -2.62 3.43 -14.33
N SER A 121 -3.85 2.95 -14.50
CA SER A 121 -4.99 3.38 -13.67
C SER A 121 -4.79 3.04 -12.20
N LEU A 122 -4.23 1.86 -11.90
CA LEU A 122 -3.86 1.47 -10.53
C LEU A 122 -2.85 2.44 -9.95
N ILE A 123 -1.78 2.74 -10.69
CA ILE A 123 -0.73 3.68 -10.26
C ILE A 123 -1.32 5.07 -10.02
N CYS A 124 -2.12 5.60 -10.94
CA CYS A 124 -2.75 6.92 -10.79
C CYS A 124 -3.68 6.99 -9.57
N LEU A 125 -4.53 5.99 -9.36
CA LEU A 125 -5.43 5.95 -8.21
C LEU A 125 -4.67 5.85 -6.89
N MET A 126 -3.61 5.03 -6.84
CA MET A 126 -2.72 4.92 -5.69
C MET A 126 -2.03 6.26 -5.39
N LEU A 127 -1.50 6.93 -6.42
CA LEU A 127 -0.87 8.24 -6.30
C LEU A 127 -1.84 9.28 -5.72
N ILE A 128 -3.10 9.28 -6.17
CA ILE A 128 -4.10 10.20 -5.62
C ILE A 128 -4.34 9.91 -4.14
N LEU A 129 -4.55 8.63 -3.75
CA LEU A 129 -4.79 8.28 -2.35
C LEU A 129 -3.63 8.67 -1.44
N THR A 130 -2.39 8.37 -1.82
CA THR A 130 -1.22 8.70 -0.99
C THR A 130 -0.93 10.18 -0.96
N THR A 131 -1.24 10.91 -2.04
CA THR A 131 -1.19 12.38 -2.05
C THR A 131 -2.22 12.96 -1.06
N VAL A 132 -3.43 12.39 -1.00
CA VAL A 132 -4.44 12.79 0.00
C VAL A 132 -3.92 12.55 1.42
N ILE A 133 -3.28 11.41 1.69
CA ILE A 133 -2.65 11.13 3.00
C ILE A 133 -1.56 12.16 3.31
N GLY A 134 -0.64 12.43 2.38
CA GLY A 134 0.43 13.41 2.56
C GLY A 134 -0.08 14.83 2.80
N ILE A 135 -1.08 15.28 2.03
CA ILE A 135 -1.74 16.58 2.25
C ILE A 135 -2.42 16.61 3.61
N THR A 136 -3.07 15.52 4.03
CA THR A 136 -3.73 15.45 5.34
C THR A 136 -2.72 15.55 6.49
N LEU A 137 -1.58 14.87 6.39
CA LEU A 137 -0.49 15.00 7.36
C LEU A 137 0.00 16.45 7.45
N GLN A 138 0.24 17.09 6.29
CA GLN A 138 0.67 18.49 6.26
C GLN A 138 -0.37 19.44 6.85
N LEU A 139 -1.66 19.23 6.58
CA LEU A 139 -2.74 20.01 7.17
C LEU A 139 -2.81 19.79 8.68
N GLY A 140 -2.67 18.55 9.15
CA GLY A 140 -2.67 18.24 10.58
C GLY A 140 -1.50 18.89 11.32
N VAL A 141 -0.32 18.96 10.71
CA VAL A 141 0.83 19.73 11.23
C VAL A 141 0.45 21.19 11.48
N PHE A 142 -0.20 21.85 10.52
CA PHE A 142 -0.63 23.24 10.67
C PHE A 142 -1.80 23.43 11.65
N ILE A 143 -2.76 22.51 11.68
CA ILE A 143 -3.96 22.62 12.53
C ILE A 143 -3.61 22.42 14.00
N TYR A 144 -2.69 21.50 14.29
CA TYR A 144 -2.36 21.06 15.65
C TYR A 144 -1.02 21.60 16.17
N ASP A 145 -0.32 22.42 15.38
CA ASP A 145 1.00 22.98 15.70
C ASP A 145 2.03 21.91 16.10
N ILE A 146 2.11 20.85 15.29
CA ILE A 146 2.97 19.68 15.55
C ILE A 146 4.30 19.82 14.81
N ASN A 147 5.40 19.50 15.47
CA ASN A 147 6.72 19.48 14.83
C ASN A 147 6.93 18.21 13.99
N LEU A 148 6.77 18.32 12.66
CA LEU A 148 7.06 17.27 11.70
C LEU A 148 7.52 17.90 10.38
N ASP A 149 8.71 17.54 9.90
CA ASP A 149 9.25 18.12 8.69
C ASP A 149 8.51 17.63 7.45
N LEU A 150 8.41 18.49 6.44
CA LEU A 150 7.85 18.14 5.13
C LEU A 150 8.57 16.92 4.51
N THR A 151 9.86 16.78 4.78
CA THR A 151 10.68 15.64 4.34
C THR A 151 10.15 14.31 4.90
N ASN A 152 9.77 14.26 6.18
CA ASN A 152 9.17 13.06 6.78
C ASN A 152 7.85 12.70 6.08
N ILE A 153 7.01 13.70 5.79
CA ILE A 153 5.72 13.51 5.10
C ILE A 153 5.93 12.98 3.68
N LEU A 154 6.94 13.49 2.96
CA LEU A 154 7.29 12.99 1.62
C LEU A 154 7.76 11.54 1.66
N TYR A 155 8.62 11.18 2.61
CA TYR A 155 9.06 9.79 2.79
C TYR A 155 7.91 8.86 3.15
N ALA A 156 7.03 9.28 4.07
CA ALA A 156 5.83 8.53 4.42
C ALA A 156 4.94 8.28 3.20
N SER A 157 4.67 9.34 2.43
CA SER A 157 3.82 9.27 1.24
C SER A 157 4.42 8.36 0.16
N LEU A 158 5.72 8.44 -0.08
CA LEU A 158 6.43 7.61 -1.07
C LEU A 158 6.51 6.14 -0.65
N GLY A 159 6.80 5.88 0.64
CA GLY A 159 6.82 4.51 1.16
C GLY A 159 5.45 3.84 1.03
N LEU A 160 4.39 4.53 1.46
CA LEU A 160 3.02 4.04 1.35
C LEU A 160 2.58 3.84 -0.11
N LEU A 161 2.99 4.74 -1.01
CA LEU A 161 2.69 4.64 -2.44
C LEU A 161 3.29 3.36 -3.03
N ILE A 162 4.57 3.13 -2.79
CA ILE A 162 5.29 1.99 -3.36
C ILE A 162 4.79 0.68 -2.73
N TYR A 163 4.54 0.66 -1.42
CA TYR A 163 3.93 -0.51 -0.77
C TYR A 163 2.55 -0.84 -1.34
N GLY A 164 1.67 0.15 -1.46
CA GLY A 164 0.32 -0.05 -1.99
C GLY A 164 0.31 -0.47 -3.48
N ILE A 165 1.19 0.10 -4.31
CA ILE A 165 1.38 -0.34 -5.71
C ILE A 165 1.90 -1.78 -5.74
N THR A 166 2.81 -2.16 -4.83
CA THR A 166 3.34 -3.55 -4.79
C THR A 166 2.23 -4.55 -4.47
N CYS A 167 1.46 -4.31 -3.41
CA CYS A 167 0.30 -5.13 -3.05
C CYS A 167 -0.72 -5.18 -4.20
N GLY A 168 -1.02 -4.04 -4.82
CA GLY A 168 -1.92 -3.97 -5.96
C GLY A 168 -1.42 -4.71 -7.20
N SER A 169 -0.11 -4.68 -7.46
CA SER A 169 0.51 -5.36 -8.61
C SER A 169 0.44 -6.88 -8.47
N ILE A 170 0.63 -7.39 -7.24
CA ILE A 170 0.47 -8.81 -6.92
C ILE A 170 -0.97 -9.27 -7.16
N SER A 171 -1.96 -8.49 -6.70
CA SER A 171 -3.37 -8.76 -6.97
C SER A 171 -3.71 -8.66 -8.45
N PHE A 172 -3.14 -7.68 -9.16
CA PHE A 172 -3.36 -7.48 -10.59
C PHE A 172 -2.81 -8.63 -11.44
N LEU A 173 -1.60 -9.09 -11.14
CA LEU A 173 -1.03 -10.31 -11.69
C LEU A 173 -1.95 -11.51 -11.43
N SER A 174 -2.38 -11.69 -10.17
CA SER A 174 -3.26 -12.79 -9.79
C SER A 174 -4.59 -12.76 -10.55
N GLY A 175 -5.17 -11.56 -10.74
CA GLY A 175 -6.35 -11.37 -11.58
C GLY A 175 -6.10 -11.78 -13.04
N SER A 176 -4.90 -11.49 -13.56
CA SER A 176 -4.48 -11.89 -14.91
C SER A 176 -4.29 -13.40 -15.05
N ILE A 177 -3.94 -14.11 -13.98
CA ILE A 177 -3.76 -15.57 -13.98
C ILE A 177 -5.10 -16.30 -13.83
N PHE A 178 -5.90 -15.89 -12.85
CA PHE A 178 -7.05 -16.66 -12.39
C PHE A 178 -8.41 -16.18 -12.93
N ALA A 179 -8.48 -14.97 -13.49
CA ALA A 179 -9.73 -14.36 -13.98
C ALA A 179 -10.86 -14.30 -12.94
N LYS A 180 -10.51 -14.26 -11.65
CA LYS A 180 -11.47 -14.19 -10.55
C LYS A 180 -11.06 -13.10 -9.59
N ASN A 181 -11.94 -12.14 -9.34
CA ASN A 181 -11.66 -11.04 -8.43
C ASN A 181 -11.42 -11.54 -7.00
N SER A 182 -12.25 -12.48 -6.52
CA SER A 182 -12.13 -13.06 -5.18
C SER A 182 -10.77 -13.74 -4.94
N THR A 183 -10.31 -14.57 -5.88
CA THR A 183 -9.01 -15.24 -5.80
C THR A 183 -7.85 -14.25 -5.84
N ALA A 184 -7.93 -13.26 -6.73
CA ALA A 184 -6.90 -12.23 -6.86
C ALA A 184 -6.77 -11.38 -5.58
N SER A 185 -7.90 -11.01 -4.98
CA SER A 185 -7.95 -10.29 -3.72
C SER A 185 -7.38 -11.12 -2.57
N LEU A 186 -7.76 -12.41 -2.49
CA LEU A 186 -7.26 -13.34 -1.47
C LEU A 186 -5.73 -13.50 -1.51
N ILE A 187 -5.15 -13.64 -2.71
CA ILE A 187 -3.69 -13.79 -2.85
C ILE A 187 -2.96 -12.52 -2.42
N GLY A 188 -3.41 -11.35 -2.86
CA GLY A 188 -2.80 -10.07 -2.46
C GLY A 188 -2.91 -9.82 -0.96
N ALA A 189 -4.09 -10.05 -0.38
CA ALA A 189 -4.31 -9.91 1.05
C ALA A 189 -3.47 -10.91 1.86
N GLY A 190 -3.41 -12.17 1.40
CA GLY A 190 -2.59 -13.21 2.02
C GLY A 190 -1.11 -12.82 2.06
N ILE A 191 -0.56 -12.32 0.95
CA ILE A 191 0.86 -11.88 0.90
C ILE A 191 1.10 -10.66 1.80
N ALA A 192 0.19 -9.68 1.82
CA ALA A 192 0.33 -8.51 2.70
C ALA A 192 0.29 -8.90 4.19
N ILE A 193 -0.67 -9.74 4.58
CA ILE A 193 -0.82 -10.22 5.97
C ILE A 193 0.39 -11.08 6.37
N LEU A 194 0.80 -12.03 5.52
CA LEU A 194 1.99 -12.84 5.77
C LEU A 194 3.23 -11.96 5.87
N GLY A 195 3.35 -10.92 5.04
CA GLY A 195 4.44 -9.96 5.11
C GLY A 195 4.56 -9.33 6.49
N TYR A 196 3.45 -8.83 7.04
CA TYR A 196 3.40 -8.26 8.39
C TYR A 196 3.74 -9.28 9.48
N VAL A 197 3.15 -10.49 9.41
CA VAL A 197 3.41 -11.56 10.38
C VAL A 197 4.89 -11.96 10.37
N LEU A 198 5.48 -12.15 9.19
CA LEU A 198 6.88 -12.50 9.04
C LEU A 198 7.80 -11.39 9.58
N ASP A 199 7.40 -10.12 9.44
CA ASP A 199 8.14 -8.99 10.03
C ASP A 199 8.18 -9.07 11.57
N SER A 200 7.02 -9.34 12.17
CA SER A 200 6.90 -9.55 13.62
C SER A 200 7.71 -10.76 14.11
N VAL A 201 7.71 -11.85 13.34
CA VAL A 201 8.40 -13.10 13.68
C VAL A 201 9.92 -12.91 13.70
N TYR A 202 10.54 -12.34 12.66
CA TYR A 202 12.02 -12.25 12.63
C TYR A 202 12.56 -11.29 13.70
N LYS A 203 11.78 -10.27 14.08
CA LYS A 203 12.13 -9.34 15.17
C LYS A 203 12.12 -10.00 16.55
N THR A 204 11.34 -11.07 16.71
CA THR A 204 11.14 -11.75 18.00
C THR A 204 11.99 -13.02 18.11
N VAL A 205 12.19 -13.74 17.01
CA VAL A 205 12.83 -15.07 16.98
C VAL A 205 14.10 -15.01 16.14
N THR A 206 15.25 -14.92 16.80
CA THR A 206 16.57 -14.77 16.14
C THR A 206 16.93 -15.93 15.21
N SER A 207 16.52 -17.16 15.55
CA SER A 207 16.72 -18.36 14.72
C SER A 207 15.97 -18.32 13.39
N LEU A 208 14.93 -17.49 13.28
CA LEU A 208 14.14 -17.28 12.07
C LEU A 208 14.51 -15.98 11.34
N SER A 209 15.68 -15.39 11.62
CA SER A 209 16.10 -14.13 10.97
C SER A 209 16.10 -14.14 9.44
N PHE A 210 16.16 -15.31 8.79
CA PHE A 210 16.08 -15.44 7.33
C PHE A 210 14.69 -15.12 6.77
N VAL A 211 13.61 -15.22 7.57
CA VAL A 211 12.24 -14.99 7.07
C VAL A 211 11.97 -13.53 6.73
N LYS A 212 12.82 -12.59 7.21
CA LYS A 212 12.76 -11.17 6.84
C LYS A 212 12.79 -10.96 5.32
N TYR A 213 13.52 -11.80 4.59
CA TYR A 213 13.64 -11.68 3.13
C TYR A 213 12.36 -12.05 2.38
N LEU A 214 11.42 -12.74 3.04
CA LEU A 214 10.09 -13.06 2.51
C LEU A 214 9.03 -12.01 2.92
N SER A 215 9.35 -11.13 3.87
CA SER A 215 8.44 -10.12 4.36
C SER A 215 8.41 -8.91 3.43
N LEU A 216 7.23 -8.59 2.90
CA LEU A 216 7.03 -7.33 2.16
C LEU A 216 7.21 -6.12 3.08
N HIS A 217 6.79 -6.25 4.34
CA HIS A 217 6.91 -5.21 5.38
C HIS A 217 8.36 -4.86 5.70
N TYR A 218 9.26 -5.86 5.70
CA TYR A 218 10.69 -5.66 5.90
C TYR A 218 11.26 -4.69 4.86
N TYR A 219 10.99 -4.92 3.57
CA TYR A 219 11.47 -4.02 2.51
C TYR A 219 10.80 -2.64 2.54
N TYR A 220 9.57 -2.56 3.06
CA TYR A 220 8.84 -1.31 3.10
C TYR A 220 9.26 -0.38 4.23
N ASN A 221 9.42 -0.86 5.48
CA ASN A 221 9.61 0.03 6.64
C ASN A 221 10.60 -0.46 7.70
N ASN A 222 11.48 -1.43 7.39
CA ASN A 222 12.48 -1.89 8.37
C ASN A 222 13.41 -0.77 8.86
N ASN A 223 13.77 0.18 8.00
CA ASN A 223 14.61 1.31 8.39
C ASN A 223 13.81 2.47 9.01
N GLY A 224 12.49 2.35 9.21
CA GLY A 224 11.64 3.48 9.60
C GLY A 224 11.66 4.58 8.55
N VAL A 225 11.00 4.36 7.42
CA VAL A 225 11.06 5.22 6.22
C VAL A 225 10.72 6.67 6.52
N ILE A 226 9.72 6.91 7.38
CA ILE A 226 9.35 8.27 7.77
C ILE A 226 10.48 9.00 8.52
N LEU A 227 11.34 8.27 9.24
CA LEU A 227 12.46 8.80 10.01
C LEU A 227 13.72 8.95 9.15
N ASN A 228 14.09 7.88 8.46
CA ASN A 228 15.41 7.72 7.87
C ASN A 228 15.43 7.80 6.34
N GLY A 229 14.27 8.02 5.72
CA GLY A 229 14.13 8.07 4.27
C GLY A 229 14.09 6.71 3.59
N LEU A 230 14.26 6.71 2.27
CA LEU A 230 14.12 5.50 1.46
C LEU A 230 15.42 4.67 1.48
N ASP A 231 15.32 3.40 1.87
CA ASP A 231 16.41 2.45 1.61
C ASP A 231 16.36 2.03 0.14
N TYR A 232 17.32 2.52 -0.65
CA TYR A 232 17.39 2.24 -2.09
C TYR A 232 17.43 0.75 -2.43
N LYS A 233 18.08 -0.09 -1.60
CA LYS A 233 18.16 -1.53 -1.86
C LYS A 233 16.81 -2.19 -1.64
N HIS A 234 16.12 -1.83 -0.56
CA HIS A 234 14.81 -2.38 -0.27
C HIS A 234 13.76 -1.93 -1.31
N PHE A 235 13.80 -0.65 -1.68
CA PHE A 235 12.87 -0.12 -2.67
C PHE A 235 13.12 -0.73 -4.06
N LEU A 236 14.37 -1.04 -4.41
CA LEU A 236 14.70 -1.77 -5.63
C LEU A 236 14.03 -3.16 -5.66
N VAL A 237 13.96 -3.85 -4.52
CA VAL A 237 13.23 -5.14 -4.42
C VAL A 237 11.73 -4.94 -4.65
N LEU A 238 11.11 -3.94 -4.03
CA LEU A 238 9.70 -3.62 -4.24
C LEU A 238 9.40 -3.26 -5.70
N PHE A 239 10.22 -2.41 -6.31
CA PHE A 239 10.11 -2.08 -7.74
C PHE A 239 10.28 -3.31 -8.64
N SER A 240 11.18 -4.23 -8.28
CA SER A 240 11.36 -5.48 -9.00
C SER A 240 10.11 -6.36 -8.92
N ILE A 241 9.45 -6.43 -7.77
CA ILE A 241 8.17 -7.16 -7.61
C ILE A 241 7.08 -6.53 -8.49
N ILE A 242 6.98 -5.19 -8.50
CA ILE A 242 6.03 -4.45 -9.35
C ILE A 242 6.29 -4.76 -10.83
N ALA A 243 7.55 -4.64 -11.28
CA ALA A 243 7.94 -4.85 -12.67
C ALA A 243 7.71 -6.31 -13.12
N LEU A 244 8.12 -7.28 -12.30
CA LEU A 244 7.89 -8.70 -12.58
C LEU A 244 6.40 -9.03 -12.63
N SER A 245 5.60 -8.50 -11.69
CA SER A 245 4.15 -8.71 -11.69
C SER A 245 3.50 -8.18 -12.96
N PHE A 246 3.93 -6.99 -13.41
CA PHE A 246 3.46 -6.40 -14.66
C PHE A 246 3.87 -7.22 -15.88
N ILE A 247 5.15 -7.60 -16.01
CA ILE A 247 5.68 -8.34 -17.16
C ILE A 247 5.07 -9.74 -17.27
N ILE A 248 4.99 -10.46 -16.16
CA ILE A 248 4.39 -11.80 -16.12
C ILE A 248 2.88 -11.68 -16.41
N GLY A 249 2.21 -10.69 -15.81
CA GLY A 249 0.78 -10.52 -15.95
C GLY A 249 0.37 -10.17 -17.37
N ILE A 250 1.09 -9.27 -18.06
CA ILE A 250 0.81 -8.93 -19.47
C ILE A 250 1.06 -10.13 -20.39
N TYR A 251 2.13 -10.89 -20.15
CA TYR A 251 2.42 -12.11 -20.92
C TYR A 251 1.28 -13.12 -20.80
N ILE A 252 0.84 -13.40 -19.57
CA ILE A 252 -0.24 -14.34 -19.30
C ILE A 252 -1.57 -13.84 -19.89
N PHE A 253 -1.91 -12.56 -19.71
CA PHE A 253 -3.13 -11.96 -20.25
C PHE A 253 -3.20 -12.07 -21.78
N ASN A 254 -2.08 -11.93 -22.48
CA ASN A 254 -2.02 -12.07 -23.93
C ASN A 254 -2.15 -13.52 -24.41
N LYS A 255 -1.57 -14.47 -23.67
CA LYS A 255 -1.55 -15.89 -24.04
C LYS A 255 -2.83 -16.64 -23.67
N ARG A 256 -3.58 -16.16 -22.67
CA ARG A 256 -4.83 -16.79 -22.25
C ARG A 256 -5.93 -16.55 -23.28
N ASP A 257 -6.74 -17.59 -23.49
CA ASP A 257 -8.03 -17.48 -24.15
C ASP A 257 -8.97 -16.76 -23.19
N ILE A 258 -9.24 -15.49 -23.50
CA ILE A 258 -10.19 -14.68 -22.75
C ILE A 258 -11.58 -15.27 -23.06
N LYS A 259 -12.18 -15.90 -22.05
CA LYS A 259 -13.52 -16.45 -22.19
C LYS A 259 -14.52 -15.31 -22.04
N SER A 260 -15.20 -15.01 -23.13
CA SER A 260 -16.43 -14.20 -23.17
C SER A 260 -17.58 -14.91 -22.46
#